data_AF-A0A450ZP68-F1
#
_entry.id   AF-A0A450ZP68-F1
#
_cell.length_a   1.000
_cell.length_b   1.000
_cell.length_c   1.000
_cell.angle_alpha   90.00
_cell.angle_beta   90.00
_cell.angle_gamma   90.00
#
_symmetry.space_group_name_H-M   'P 1'
#
loop_
_entity.id
_entity.type
_entity.pdbx_description
1 polymer ?
#
loop_
_entity_poly.entity_id
_entity_poly.type
_entity_poly.pdbx_seq_one_letter_code
_entity_poly.pdbx_strand_id
1 'polypeptide(L)' 'MLQEYIHAVKLASARVDTMTTQMMELLPQWSLAPVVDCLVALRGVDKISAMILLAELGD' A
#
# COMPACT_ATOMS: atom_id res chain seq x y z
N MET A 1 -19.48 14.31 -19.76
CA MET A 1 -18.53 15.13 -19.00
C MET A 1 -18.52 14.82 -17.50
N LEU A 2 -19.43 15.33 -16.63
CA LEU A 2 -19.34 15.09 -15.17
C LEU A 2 -19.43 13.60 -14.79
N GLN A 3 -20.33 12.85 -15.43
CA GLN A 3 -20.47 11.41 -15.20
C GLN A 3 -19.21 10.61 -15.57
N GLU A 4 -18.49 11.03 -16.62
CA GLU A 4 -17.24 10.38 -17.03
C GLU A 4 -16.12 10.65 -16.02
N TYR A 5 -16.02 11.87 -15.48
CA TYR A 5 -15.07 12.16 -14.40
C TYR A 5 -15.35 11.35 -13.14
N ILE A 6 -16.62 11.24 -12.74
CA ILE A 6 -17.02 10.40 -11.60
C ILE A 6 -16.63 8.94 -11.85
N HIS A 7 -16.87 8.45 -13.07
CA HIS A 7 -16.50 7.09 -13.45
C HIS A 7 -14.97 6.89 -13.41
N ALA A 8 -14.20 7.85 -13.93
CA ALA A 8 -12.74 7.81 -13.93
C ALA A 8 -12.17 7.77 -12.50
N VAL A 9 -12.70 8.59 -11.58
CA VAL A 9 -12.30 8.56 -10.16
C VAL A 9 -12.63 7.20 -9.53
N LYS A 10 -13.83 6.66 -9.78
CA LYS A 10 -14.21 5.33 -9.25
C LYS A 10 -13.27 4.22 -9.75
N LEU A 11 -12.93 4.22 -11.03
CA LEU A 11 -11.98 3.25 -11.58
C LEU A 11 -10.57 3.40 -10.98
N ALA A 12 -10.11 4.64 -10.80
CA ALA A 12 -8.82 4.91 -10.16
C ALA A 12 -8.79 4.44 -8.70
N SER A 13 -9.83 4.73 -7.92
CA SER A 13 -9.96 4.27 -6.54
C SER A 13 -9.96 2.74 -6.46
N ALA A 14 -10.76 2.06 -7.28
CA ALA A 14 -10.80 0.59 -7.31
C ALA A 14 -9.41 -0.02 -7.64
N ARG A 15 -8.63 0.63 -8.51
CA ARG A 15 -7.26 0.20 -8.81
C ARG A 15 -6.34 0.35 -7.61
N VAL A 16 -6.42 1.46 -6.88
CA VAL A 16 -5.64 1.68 -5.65
C VAL A 16 -6.01 0.64 -4.59
N ASP A 17 -7.29 0.34 -4.41
CA ASP A 17 -7.76 -0.67 -3.45
C ASP A 17 -7.25 -2.06 -3.82
N THR A 18 -7.24 -2.39 -5.12
CA THR A 18 -6.72 -3.65 -5.63
C THR A 18 -5.22 -3.77 -5.36
N MET A 19 -4.44 -2.73 -5.68
CA MET A 19 -2.99 -2.70 -5.41
C MET A 19 -2.69 -2.81 -3.91
N THR A 20 -3.44 -2.09 -3.08
CA THR A 20 -3.31 -2.12 -1.63
C THR A 20 -3.55 -3.52 -1.08
N THR A 21 -4.58 -4.21 -1.59
CA THR A 21 -4.89 -5.59 -1.22
C THR A 21 -3.75 -6.53 -1.61
N GLN A 22 -3.26 -6.44 -2.84
CA GLN A 22 -2.16 -7.26 -3.33
C GLN A 22 -0.86 -7.04 -2.53
N MET A 23 -0.55 -5.79 -2.17
CA MET A 23 0.59 -5.47 -1.31
C MET A 23 0.47 -6.18 0.05
N MET A 24 -0.71 -6.15 0.66
CA MET A 24 -0.96 -6.82 1.94
C MET A 24 -0.86 -8.34 1.85
N GLU A 25 -1.29 -8.94 0.74
CA GLU A 25 -1.18 -10.39 0.50
C GLU A 25 0.27 -10.85 0.30
N LEU A 26 1.10 -10.01 -0.32
CA LEU A 26 2.52 -10.26 -0.60
C LEU A 26 3.46 -9.93 0.57
N LEU A 27 3.01 -9.10 1.50
CA LEU A 27 3.82 -8.67 2.65
C LEU A 27 4.39 -9.86 3.45
N PRO A 28 3.65 -10.92 3.79
CA PRO A 28 4.19 -12.02 4.59
C PRO A 28 5.33 -12.79 3.92
N GLN A 29 5.45 -12.73 2.59
CA GLN A 29 6.50 -13.42 1.84
C GLN A 29 7.72 -12.53 1.56
N TRP A 30 7.63 -11.24 1.88
CA TRP A 30 8.73 -10.30 1.70
C TRP A 30 9.76 -10.41 2.83
N SER A 31 11.05 -10.44 2.50
CA SER A 31 12.17 -10.52 3.45
C SER A 31 12.14 -9.44 4.53
N LEU A 32 11.70 -8.22 4.19
CA LEU A 32 11.62 -7.08 5.08
C LEU A 32 10.32 -6.99 5.89
N ALA A 33 9.43 -7.99 5.82
CA ALA A 33 8.18 -8.01 6.59
C ALA A 33 8.37 -7.75 8.10
N PRO A 34 9.39 -8.31 8.79
CA PRO A 34 9.62 -8.01 10.20
C PRO A 34 9.95 -6.53 10.45
N VAL A 35 10.61 -5.87 9.49
CA VAL A 35 10.95 -4.44 9.58
C VAL A 35 9.71 -3.58 9.39
N VAL A 36 8.79 -3.98 8.49
CA VAL A 36 7.47 -3.33 8.34
C VAL A 36 6.73 -3.37 9.68
N ASP A 37 6.69 -4.52 10.36
CA ASP A 37 6.00 -4.65 11.64
C ASP A 37 6.64 -3.79 12.75
N CYS A 38 7.98 -3.68 12.76
CA CYS A 38 8.69 -2.76 13.67
C CYS A 38 8.32 -1.30 13.41
N LEU A 39 8.22 -0.88 12.15
CA LEU A 39 7.84 0.50 11.80
C LEU A 39 6.39 0.79 12.18
N VAL A 40 5.47 -0.14 11.98
CA VAL A 40 4.05 -0.01 12.35
C VAL A 40 3.85 0.07 13.87
N ALA A 41 4.78 -0.45 14.67
CA ALA A 41 4.75 -0.27 16.13
C ALA A 41 4.96 1.20 16.55
N LEU A 42 5.52 2.04 15.67
CA LEU A 42 5.65 3.47 15.89
C LEU A 42 4.29 4.15 15.68
N ARG A 43 3.95 5.07 16.60
CA ARG A 43 2.67 5.79 16.53
C ARG A 43 2.55 6.58 15.22
N GLY A 44 1.48 6.31 14.48
CA GLY A 44 1.13 7.06 13.27
C GLY A 44 1.73 6.50 11.98
N VAL A 45 2.45 5.38 12.04
CA VAL A 45 2.94 4.70 10.84
C VAL A 45 1.94 3.63 10.42
N ASP A 46 1.34 3.82 9.23
CA ASP A 46 0.54 2.76 8.61
C ASP A 46 1.43 1.80 7.80
N LYS A 47 0.88 0.61 7.55
CA LYS A 47 1.59 -0.48 6.92
C LYS A 47 1.99 -0.19 5.47
N ILE A 48 1.17 0.54 4.71
CA ILE A 48 1.49 0.89 3.31
C ILE A 48 2.61 1.92 3.27
N SER A 49 2.58 2.94 4.12
CA SER A 49 3.69 3.91 4.24
C SER A 49 5.00 3.24 4.64
N ALA A 50 4.96 2.30 5.59
CA ALA A 50 6.14 1.51 5.98
C ALA A 50 6.66 0.64 4.82
N MET A 51 5.77 0.00 4.06
CA MET A 51 6.15 -0.79 2.89
C MET A 51 6.75 0.06 1.78
N ILE A 52 6.20 1.25 1.49
CA ILE A 52 6.75 2.18 0.51
C ILE A 52 8.16 2.60 0.91
N LEU A 53 8.35 3.03 2.17
CA LEU A 53 9.66 3.43 2.67
C LEU A 53 10.71 2.32 2.49
N LEU A 54 10.37 1.09 2.86
CA LEU A 54 11.28 -0.04 2.77
C LEU A 54 11.52 -0.48 1.31
N ALA A 55 10.53 -0.31 0.42
CA ALA A 55 10.70 -0.57 -0.99
C ALA A 55 11.69 0.39 -1.67
N GLU A 56 11.73 1.66 -1.24
CA GLU A 56 12.71 2.66 -1.72
C GLU A 56 14.15 2.30 -1.32
N LEU A 57 14.33 1.57 -0.22
CA LEU A 57 15.64 1.10 0.25
C LEU A 57 16.10 -0.16 -0.49
N GLY A 58 15.18 -0.87 -1.12
CA GLY A 58 15.41 -2.18 -1.73
C GLY A 58 15.49 -3.31 -0.69
N ASP A 59 15.52 -4.54 -1.20
CA ASP A 59 16.01 -5.71 -0.47
C ASP A 59 17.47 -5.98 -0.87
#